data_AF-A0A368WGS7-F1
#
_entry.id   AF-A0A368WGS7-F1
#
_cell.length_a   1.000
_cell.length_b   1.000
_cell.length_c   1.000
_cell.angle_alpha   90.00
_cell.angle_beta   90.00
_cell.angle_gamma   90.00
#
_symmetry.space_group_name_H-M   'P 1'
#
loop_
_entity.id
_entity.type
_entity.pdbx_description
1 polymer ?
#
loop_
_entity_poly.entity_id
_entity_poly.type
_entity_poly.pdbx_seq_one_letter_code
_entity_poly.pdbx_strand_id
1 'polypeptide(L)'
;MQQNLPRLSELTKKILRAHRENHGEVLKKVHRLFSTLKMELEEHLIKEEEEIFPLIKEYSEQENDIKNKETLNAILELESEHDTAGEIIKELREVTADYQLPKDACNSFKLTYSLLKDLESDLF
;
A
#
# COMPACT_ATOMS: atom_id res chain seq x y z
N MET A 1 -0.50 -7.90 -6.45
CA MET A 1 0.17 -6.84 -5.67
C MET A 1 1.62 -6.53 -6.05
N GLN A 2 2.63 -7.35 -5.74
CA GLN A 2 4.06 -6.96 -5.84
C GLN A 2 4.51 -6.43 -7.22
N GLN A 3 4.02 -6.99 -8.33
CA GLN A 3 4.47 -6.59 -9.67
C GLN A 3 4.07 -5.16 -10.07
N ASN A 4 3.03 -4.59 -9.44
CA ASN A 4 2.51 -3.27 -9.79
C ASN A 4 3.16 -2.13 -8.97
N LEU A 5 3.75 -2.41 -7.80
CA LEU A 5 4.33 -1.38 -6.93
C LEU A 5 5.48 -0.60 -7.59
N PRO A 6 6.48 -1.25 -8.23
CA PRO A 6 7.55 -0.53 -8.93
C PRO A 6 7.00 0.31 -10.09
N ARG A 7 6.01 -0.23 -10.81
CA ARG A 7 5.37 0.44 -11.94
C ARG A 7 4.60 1.68 -11.49
N LEU A 8 3.84 1.58 -10.41
CA LEU A 8 3.10 2.69 -9.81
C LEU A 8 4.06 3.79 -9.30
N SER A 9 5.21 3.41 -8.73
CA SER A 9 6.25 4.38 -8.33
C SER A 9 6.71 5.22 -9.52
N GLU A 10 7.01 4.58 -10.65
CA GLU A 10 7.44 5.31 -11.84
C GLU A 10 6.32 6.14 -12.46
N LEU A 11 5.09 5.63 -12.45
CA LEU A 11 3.93 6.34 -12.97
C LEU A 11 3.56 7.57 -12.14
N THR A 12 3.59 7.49 -10.80
CA THR A 12 3.30 8.62 -9.90
C THR A 12 4.32 9.74 -10.07
N LYS A 13 5.62 9.42 -10.17
CA LYS A 13 6.68 10.37 -10.52
C LYS A 13 6.45 11.02 -11.89
N LYS A 14 6.10 10.20 -12.89
CA LYS A 14 5.88 10.66 -14.28
C LYS A 14 4.74 11.66 -14.37
N ILE A 15 3.59 11.35 -13.77
CA ILE A 15 2.41 12.23 -13.84
C ILE A 15 2.65 13.51 -13.05
N LEU A 16 3.34 13.43 -11.90
CA LEU A 16 3.75 14.60 -11.14
C LEU A 16 4.62 15.52 -12.01
N ARG A 17 5.63 14.99 -12.70
CA ARG A 17 6.50 15.81 -13.57
C ARG A 17 5.74 16.44 -14.74
N ALA A 18 4.84 15.69 -15.38
CA ALA A 18 4.13 16.12 -16.58
C ALA A 18 2.98 17.11 -16.30
N HIS A 19 2.34 17.00 -15.14
CA HIS A 19 1.14 17.79 -14.79
C HIS A 19 1.36 18.73 -13.60
N ARG A 20 2.62 18.97 -13.18
CA ARG A 20 2.95 19.82 -12.01
C ARG A 20 2.33 21.22 -12.06
N GLU A 21 2.16 21.79 -13.25
CA GLU A 21 1.69 23.18 -13.41
C GLU A 21 0.21 23.31 -13.06
N ASN A 22 -0.60 22.31 -13.44
CA ASN A 22 -2.05 22.33 -13.20
C ASN A 22 -2.46 21.55 -11.94
N HIS A 23 -1.71 20.50 -11.58
CA HIS A 23 -2.10 19.50 -10.57
C HIS A 23 -1.00 19.20 -9.54
N GLY A 24 0.04 20.05 -9.47
CA GLY A 24 1.26 19.76 -8.70
C GLY A 24 1.02 19.46 -7.22
N GLU A 25 0.14 20.22 -6.55
CA GLU A 25 -0.12 20.02 -5.12
C GLU A 25 -0.76 18.66 -4.82
N VAL A 26 -1.77 18.26 -5.59
CA VAL A 26 -2.41 16.94 -5.46
C VAL A 26 -1.42 15.83 -5.80
N LEU A 27 -0.70 15.96 -6.91
CA LEU A 27 0.21 14.91 -7.38
C LEU A 27 1.44 14.74 -6.49
N LYS A 28 1.90 15.79 -5.80
CA LYS A 28 2.94 15.68 -4.76
C LYS A 28 2.44 14.82 -3.60
N LYS A 29 1.20 15.05 -3.14
CA LYS A 29 0.58 14.24 -2.07
C LYS A 29 0.44 12.79 -2.51
N VAL A 30 -0.11 12.54 -3.70
CA VAL A 30 -0.24 11.18 -4.27
C VAL A 30 1.12 10.47 -4.32
N HIS A 31 2.15 11.13 -4.85
CA HIS A 31 3.49 10.55 -4.92
C HIS A 31 4.05 10.22 -3.53
N ARG A 32 3.91 11.15 -2.56
CA ARG A 32 4.38 10.94 -1.18
C ARG A 32 3.66 9.77 -0.52
N LEU A 33 2.32 9.78 -0.53
CA LEU A 33 1.49 8.75 0.08
C LEU A 33 1.77 7.37 -0.53
N PHE A 34 1.83 7.29 -1.86
CA PHE A 34 2.16 6.03 -2.53
C PHE A 34 3.57 5.55 -2.19
N SER A 35 4.55 6.45 -2.06
CA SER A 35 5.92 6.07 -1.68
C SER A 35 5.96 5.49 -0.26
N THR A 36 5.23 6.09 0.68
CA THR A 36 5.09 5.56 2.04
C THR A 36 4.39 4.21 2.02
N LEU A 37 3.22 4.10 1.39
CA LEU A 37 2.49 2.84 1.26
C LEU A 37 3.36 1.73 0.67
N LYS A 38 4.13 2.03 -0.37
CA LYS A 38 5.04 1.05 -0.99
C LYS A 38 6.07 0.53 0.01
N MET A 39 6.66 1.43 0.81
CA MET A 39 7.65 1.07 1.81
C MET A 39 7.04 0.15 2.88
N GLU A 40 5.89 0.54 3.44
CA GLU A 40 5.15 -0.26 4.42
C GLU A 40 4.81 -1.65 3.86
N LEU A 41 4.20 -1.72 2.66
CA LEU A 41 3.85 -3.00 2.04
C LEU A 41 5.06 -3.90 1.76
N GLU A 42 6.19 -3.32 1.31
CA GLU A 42 7.42 -4.09 1.06
C GLU A 42 8.02 -4.62 2.37
N GLU A 43 7.98 -3.83 3.45
CA GLU A 43 8.43 -4.26 4.78
C GLU A 43 7.53 -5.36 5.35
N HIS A 44 6.19 -5.19 5.27
CA HIS A 44 5.24 -6.19 5.73
C HIS A 44 5.40 -7.53 5.01
N LEU A 45 5.54 -7.52 3.68
CA LEU A 45 5.67 -8.77 2.90
C LEU A 45 6.90 -9.59 3.30
N ILE A 46 8.01 -8.92 3.62
CA ILE A 46 9.23 -9.59 4.09
C ILE A 46 8.99 -10.17 5.49
N LYS A 47 8.45 -9.37 6.41
CA LYS A 47 8.19 -9.78 7.80
C LYS A 47 7.18 -10.93 7.88
N GLU A 48 6.11 -10.86 7.09
CA GLU A 48 5.11 -11.92 6.97
C GLU A 48 5.72 -13.24 6.49
N GLU A 49 6.51 -13.22 5.40
CA GLU A 49 7.10 -14.43 4.82
C GLU A 49 8.24 -15.03 5.69
N GLU A 50 9.11 -14.19 6.27
CA GLU A 50 10.31 -14.65 6.97
C GLU A 50 10.08 -14.94 8.46
N GLU A 51 9.11 -14.27 9.10
CA GLU A 51 8.93 -14.36 10.56
C GLU A 51 7.53 -14.89 10.92
N ILE A 52 6.46 -14.25 10.43
CA ILE A 52 5.11 -14.50 10.97
C ILE A 52 4.50 -15.80 10.43
N PHE A 53 4.56 -16.06 9.12
CA PHE A 53 4.00 -17.28 8.55
C PHE A 53 4.67 -18.56 9.08
N PRO A 54 6.01 -18.61 9.30
CA PRO A 54 6.64 -19.70 10.02
C PRO A 54 6.09 -19.88 11.44
N LEU A 55 5.94 -18.81 12.21
CA LEU A 55 5.39 -18.86 13.58
C LEU A 55 3.95 -19.40 13.60
N ILE A 56 3.10 -18.96 12.67
CA ILE A 56 1.72 -19.45 12.55
C ILE A 56 1.71 -20.95 12.20
N LYS A 57 2.59 -21.39 11.30
CA LYS A 57 2.70 -22.79 10.92
C LYS A 57 3.13 -23.66 12.11
N GLU A 58 4.16 -23.24 12.84
CA GLU A 58 4.59 -23.95 14.05
C GLU A 58 3.50 -24.01 15.12
N TYR A 59 2.74 -22.93 15.29
CA TYR A 59 1.60 -22.89 16.20
C TYR A 59 0.52 -23.91 15.80
N SER A 60 0.21 -24.03 14.51
CA SER A 60 -0.78 -25.01 14.02
C SER A 60 -0.36 -26.47 14.23
N GLU A 61 0.93 -26.74 14.42
CA GLU A 61 1.51 -28.07 14.56
C GLU A 61 1.77 -28.48 16.04
N GLN A 62 1.69 -27.55 17.02
CA GLN A 62 2.03 -27.80 18.42
C GLN A 62 1.02 -27.19 19.42
N GLU A 63 0.35 -28.02 20.23
CA GLU A 63 -0.41 -27.57 21.42
C GLU A 63 0.56 -27.21 22.55
N ASN A 64 1.12 -25.98 22.57
CA ASN A 64 1.98 -25.54 23.68
C ASN A 64 1.77 -24.06 24.05
N ASP A 65 1.54 -23.82 25.34
CA ASP A 65 0.89 -22.61 25.87
C ASP A 65 1.79 -21.35 25.93
N ILE A 66 3.12 -21.51 25.83
CA ILE A 66 4.09 -20.40 25.85
C ILE A 66 4.27 -19.80 24.45
N LYS A 67 4.33 -20.62 23.38
CA LYS A 67 4.37 -20.15 21.98
C LYS A 67 3.13 -19.33 21.61
N ASN A 68 2.03 -19.59 22.29
CA ASN A 68 0.76 -18.88 22.17
C ASN A 68 0.91 -17.36 22.29
N LYS A 69 1.73 -16.85 23.23
CA LYS A 69 1.87 -15.40 23.47
C LYS A 69 2.73 -14.69 22.43
N GLU A 70 3.81 -15.32 21.97
CA GLU A 70 4.67 -14.74 20.92
C GLU A 70 3.94 -14.66 19.59
N THR A 71 3.23 -15.73 19.20
CA THR A 71 2.37 -15.74 18.02
C THR A 71 1.25 -14.70 18.12
N LEU A 72 0.58 -14.58 19.28
CA LEU A 72 -0.46 -13.56 19.50
C LEU A 72 0.07 -12.13 19.37
N ASN A 73 1.23 -11.83 19.97
CA ASN A 73 1.84 -10.50 19.84
C ASN A 73 2.21 -10.19 18.39
N ALA A 74 2.75 -11.16 17.66
CA ALA A 74 3.14 -11.00 16.27
C ALA A 74 1.92 -10.76 15.36
N ILE A 75 0.78 -11.42 15.64
CA ILE A 75 -0.50 -11.17 14.95
C ILE A 75 -1.03 -9.76 15.28
N LEU A 76 -1.01 -9.34 16.54
CA LEU A 76 -1.47 -8.00 16.94
C LEU A 76 -0.62 -6.88 16.32
N GLU A 77 0.69 -7.12 16.19
CA GLU A 77 1.60 -6.21 15.51
C GLU A 77 1.27 -6.10 14.02
N LEU A 78 1.03 -7.24 13.34
CA LEU A 78 0.55 -7.25 11.95
C LEU A 78 -0.78 -6.50 11.76
N GLU A 79 -1.75 -6.67 12.67
CA GLU A 79 -3.02 -5.95 12.59
C GLU A 79 -2.82 -4.42 12.69
N SER A 80 -1.97 -3.96 13.61
CA SER A 80 -1.67 -2.53 13.75
C SER A 80 -0.92 -1.96 12.54
N GLU A 81 -0.09 -2.77 11.92
CA GLU A 81 0.63 -2.46 10.69
C GLU A 81 -0.34 -2.29 9.50
N HIS A 82 -1.31 -3.21 9.37
CA HIS A 82 -2.37 -3.14 8.36
C HIS A 82 -3.27 -1.89 8.52
N ASP A 83 -3.56 -1.46 9.75
CA ASP A 83 -4.29 -0.21 10.01
C ASP A 83 -3.60 1.00 9.38
N THR A 84 -2.27 1.06 9.42
CA THR A 84 -1.49 2.17 8.86
C THR A 84 -1.59 2.20 7.32
N ALA A 85 -1.46 1.04 6.67
CA ALA A 85 -1.64 0.94 5.22
C ALA A 85 -3.08 1.33 4.82
N GLY A 86 -4.08 0.94 5.60
CA GLY A 86 -5.48 1.30 5.41
C GLY A 86 -5.72 2.80 5.46
N GLU A 87 -5.12 3.52 6.42
CA GLU A 87 -5.23 4.99 6.51
C GLU A 87 -4.58 5.69 5.30
N ILE A 88 -3.43 5.20 4.82
CA ILE A 88 -2.79 5.78 3.63
C ILE A 88 -3.66 5.61 2.39
N ILE A 89 -4.32 4.45 2.22
CA ILE A 89 -5.24 4.22 1.11
C ILE A 89 -6.45 5.15 1.18
N LYS A 90 -7.03 5.34 2.37
CA LYS A 90 -8.12 6.31 2.58
C LYS A 90 -7.68 7.72 2.18
N GLU A 91 -6.51 8.17 2.63
CA GLU A 91 -5.99 9.49 2.26
C GLU A 91 -5.74 9.59 0.74
N LEU A 92 -5.21 8.55 0.11
CA LEU A 92 -5.04 8.48 -1.35
C LEU A 92 -6.38 8.66 -2.08
N ARG A 93 -7.44 7.99 -1.61
CA ARG A 93 -8.78 8.13 -2.18
C ARG A 93 -9.32 9.55 -2.03
N GLU A 94 -9.14 10.16 -0.86
CA GLU A 94 -9.57 11.54 -0.59
C GLU A 94 -8.84 12.57 -1.46
N VAL A 95 -7.50 12.54 -1.49
CA VAL A 95 -6.72 13.54 -2.24
C VAL A 95 -6.91 13.43 -3.74
N THR A 96 -7.29 12.25 -4.24
CA THR A 96 -7.60 12.00 -5.66
C THR A 96 -9.08 12.22 -5.99
N ALA A 97 -9.90 12.59 -5.00
CA ALA A 97 -11.36 12.72 -5.12
C ALA A 97 -11.98 11.45 -5.74
N ASP A 98 -11.81 10.31 -5.07
CA ASP A 98 -12.25 8.99 -5.56
C ASP A 98 -11.63 8.60 -6.92
N TYR A 99 -10.35 8.93 -7.11
CA TYR A 99 -9.64 8.72 -8.36
C TYR A 99 -10.33 9.39 -9.57
N GLN A 100 -10.93 10.56 -9.37
CA GLN A 100 -11.51 11.35 -10.46
C GLN A 100 -10.44 11.91 -11.38
N LEU A 101 -10.65 11.78 -12.68
CA LEU A 101 -9.71 12.23 -13.69
C LEU A 101 -9.99 13.69 -14.08
N PRO A 102 -8.98 14.58 -14.04
CA PRO A 102 -9.14 15.93 -14.57
C PRO A 102 -9.28 15.93 -16.09
N LYS A 103 -9.80 17.03 -16.65
CA LYS A 103 -10.07 17.14 -18.10
C LYS A 103 -8.82 17.01 -18.98
N ASP A 104 -7.66 17.39 -18.47
CA ASP A 104 -6.35 17.31 -19.13
C ASP A 104 -5.59 16.01 -18.80
N ALA A 105 -6.22 15.01 -18.18
CA ALA A 105 -5.59 13.75 -17.83
C ALA A 105 -5.08 12.98 -19.08
N CYS A 106 -3.77 12.80 -19.17
CA CYS A 106 -3.15 11.96 -20.20
C CYS A 106 -3.31 10.47 -19.88
N ASN A 107 -2.96 9.59 -20.83
CA ASN A 107 -3.06 8.14 -20.65
C ASN A 107 -2.26 7.61 -19.44
N SER A 108 -1.11 8.21 -19.12
CA SER A 108 -0.35 7.82 -17.92
C SER A 108 -1.10 8.18 -16.64
N PHE A 109 -1.76 9.34 -16.58
CA PHE A 109 -2.60 9.72 -15.43
C PHE A 109 -3.74 8.73 -15.22
N LYS A 110 -4.47 8.42 -16.30
CA LYS A 110 -5.57 7.45 -16.27
C LYS A 110 -5.11 6.08 -15.77
N LEU A 111 -3.98 5.61 -16.28
CA LEU A 111 -3.39 4.35 -15.87
C LEU A 111 -2.95 4.37 -14.40
N THR A 112 -2.31 5.45 -13.93
CA THR A 112 -1.90 5.56 -12.52
C THR A 112 -3.10 5.44 -11.60
N TYR A 113 -4.18 6.18 -11.86
CA TYR A 113 -5.37 6.18 -11.01
C TYR A 113 -6.12 4.84 -11.06
N SER A 114 -6.19 4.20 -12.23
CA SER A 114 -6.71 2.83 -12.33
C SER A 114 -5.92 1.86 -11.46
N LEU A 115 -4.59 1.87 -11.57
CA LEU A 115 -3.73 0.95 -10.81
C LEU A 115 -3.75 1.24 -9.30
N LEU A 116 -3.91 2.50 -8.88
CA LEU A 116 -4.10 2.84 -7.46
C LEU A 116 -5.43 2.28 -6.93
N LYS A 117 -6.49 2.36 -7.73
CA LYS A 117 -7.80 1.79 -7.37
C LYS A 117 -7.78 0.26 -7.34
N ASP A 118 -7.06 -0.37 -8.28
CA ASP A 118 -6.85 -1.82 -8.28
C ASP A 118 -6.07 -2.22 -7.02
N LEU A 119 -5.03 -1.46 -6.64
CA LEU A 119 -4.27 -1.71 -5.41
C LEU A 119 -5.15 -1.58 -4.15
N GLU A 120 -6.00 -0.57 -4.07
CA GLU A 120 -6.98 -0.43 -3.00
C GLU A 120 -7.92 -1.65 -2.94
N SER A 121 -8.41 -2.12 -4.09
CA SER A 121 -9.33 -3.27 -4.13
C SER A 121 -8.65 -4.61 -3.80
N ASP A 122 -7.34 -4.72 -3.96
CA ASP A 122 -6.58 -5.89 -3.54
C ASP A 122 -6.32 -5.89 -2.02
N LEU A 123 -6.40 -4.74 -1.35
CA LEU A 123 -6.15 -4.56 0.09
C LEU A 123 -7.42 -4.65 0.96
N PHE A 124 -8.62 -4.54 0.37
CA PHE A 124 -9.93 -4.55 1.03
C PHE A 124 -10.85 -5.63 0.47
#